data_AF-A0AA40BE60-F1
#
_entry.id   AF-A0AA40BE60-F1
#
_cell.length_a   1.000
_cell.length_b   1.000
_cell.length_c   1.000
_cell.angle_alpha   90.00
_cell.angle_beta   90.00
_cell.angle_gamma   90.00
#
_symmetry.space_group_name_H-M   'P 1'
#
loop_
_entity.id
_entity.type
_entity.pdbx_description
1 polymer ?
#
loop_
_entity_poly.entity_id
_entity_poly.type
_entity_poly.pdbx_seq_one_letter_code
_entity_poly.pdbx_strand_id
1 'polypeptide(L)'
;MDTRYPFNPEPAKPDYYFDLGFPTFDDEHTYIEPRDIKAAWLKLVKQHHPDKKAPGEAGDAAQFRRVQEAYDYLRDEDKRTHYDAEYPRIRIEWLRYRKLASEEEDAVRQEAVASDRALANREEERREAERHEELRAQWKQDEANRQWEFVAEWNRREVEKQAEEQARIMRQRQVKGWAEDATRRCREQQEEDYRERIWWQEQERQRRDWEERRLRAAREIEQLKARLRAERAEREYERARREDERQREERHRRRWQGWVEESESMLRQYQEGAQERERESSQTDSESEFLSITTEQAPYYCRHPLTGWSVRFGRAECFFCGRLKGWMGWTRECPKCEGRACIKCKAHYVANILKKRYGKYRRGRR
;
A
#
# COMPACT_ATOMS: atom_id res chain seq x y z
N MET A 1 -15.29 -100.32 31.38
CA MET A 1 -15.00 -101.44 32.30
C MET A 1 -14.34 -100.83 33.51
N ASP A 2 -15.12 -100.60 34.58
CA ASP A 2 -14.62 -100.01 35.81
C ASP A 2 -13.75 -101.04 36.55
N THR A 3 -12.45 -100.99 36.31
CA THR A 3 -11.44 -101.75 37.06
C THR A 3 -10.93 -100.92 38.25
N ARG A 4 -11.82 -100.24 38.96
CA ARG A 4 -11.50 -99.60 40.25
C ARG A 4 -11.54 -100.64 41.36
N TYR A 5 -10.39 -101.32 41.51
CA TYR A 5 -9.77 -101.86 42.73
C TYR A 5 -10.61 -102.68 43.75
N PRO A 6 -9.95 -103.54 44.55
CA PRO A 6 -10.51 -104.77 45.09
C PRO A 6 -11.53 -104.45 46.17
N PHE A 7 -12.66 -105.16 46.09
CA PHE A 7 -13.57 -105.32 47.21
C PHE A 7 -12.73 -105.67 48.45
N ASN A 8 -12.63 -104.73 49.40
CA ASN A 8 -12.08 -104.95 50.73
C ASN A 8 -13.26 -105.29 51.63
N PRO A 9 -13.78 -106.54 51.60
CA PRO A 9 -14.90 -106.90 52.44
C PRO A 9 -14.55 -106.67 53.90
N GLU A 10 -15.52 -106.19 54.66
CA GLU A 10 -15.44 -106.24 56.11
C GLU A 10 -15.15 -107.69 56.54
N PRO A 11 -14.18 -107.92 57.44
CA PRO A 11 -13.86 -109.26 57.92
C PRO A 11 -15.11 -109.96 58.48
N ALA A 12 -15.27 -111.24 58.17
CA ALA A 12 -16.50 -111.97 58.50
C ALA A 12 -16.75 -112.16 60.00
N LYS A 13 -15.69 -112.07 60.83
CA LYS A 13 -15.78 -112.17 62.30
C LYS A 13 -15.53 -110.78 62.92
N PRO A 14 -16.44 -110.27 63.77
CA PRO A 14 -16.21 -109.02 64.49
C PRO A 14 -14.97 -109.08 65.37
N ASP A 15 -14.31 -107.94 65.55
CA ASP A 15 -13.21 -107.80 66.49
C ASP A 15 -13.74 -107.43 67.87
N TYR A 16 -14.17 -108.43 68.64
CA TYR A 16 -14.78 -108.22 69.95
C TYR A 16 -13.87 -107.51 70.96
N TYR A 17 -12.55 -107.66 70.86
CA TYR A 17 -11.62 -106.94 71.72
C TYR A 17 -11.52 -105.46 71.34
N PHE A 18 -11.42 -105.17 70.03
CA PHE A 18 -11.45 -103.79 69.55
C PHE A 18 -12.78 -103.09 69.81
N ASP A 19 -13.91 -103.77 69.66
CA ASP A 19 -15.25 -103.23 69.95
C ASP A 19 -15.39 -102.87 71.45
N LEU A 20 -14.70 -103.58 72.34
CA LEU A 20 -14.61 -103.23 73.77
C LEU A 20 -13.54 -102.17 74.08
N GLY A 21 -12.89 -101.61 73.05
CA GLY A 21 -11.92 -100.53 73.20
C GLY A 21 -10.53 -101.00 73.62
N PHE A 22 -10.20 -102.28 73.42
CA PHE A 22 -8.84 -102.79 73.52
C PHE A 22 -8.20 -102.68 72.13
N PRO A 23 -7.42 -101.61 71.85
CA PRO A 23 -6.98 -101.30 70.48
C PRO A 23 -6.06 -102.37 69.93
N THR A 24 -5.37 -103.07 70.83
CA THR A 24 -4.35 -104.05 70.50
C THR A 24 -4.10 -104.96 71.70
N PHE A 25 -4.05 -106.26 71.45
CA PHE A 25 -3.28 -107.18 72.27
C PHE A 25 -1.82 -106.88 71.90
N ASP A 26 -1.28 -105.82 72.50
CA ASP A 26 0.12 -105.45 72.32
C ASP A 26 0.99 -106.60 72.79
N ASP A 27 2.21 -106.74 72.25
CA ASP A 27 3.14 -107.83 72.59
C ASP A 27 3.43 -107.94 74.11
N GLU A 28 3.04 -106.94 74.89
CA GLU A 28 3.16 -106.85 76.34
C GLU A 28 1.95 -107.41 77.13
N HIS A 29 0.76 -107.50 76.53
CA HIS A 29 -0.47 -107.96 77.20
C HIS A 29 -0.98 -109.25 76.56
N THR A 30 -0.36 -110.36 76.93
CA THR A 30 -0.67 -111.70 76.41
C THR A 30 -1.99 -112.28 76.95
N TYR A 31 -2.69 -111.57 77.84
CA TYR A 31 -3.98 -112.01 78.38
C TYR A 31 -4.78 -110.82 78.95
N ILE A 32 -6.06 -110.71 78.58
CA ILE A 32 -6.98 -109.71 79.15
C ILE A 32 -7.79 -110.39 80.27
N GLU A 33 -7.85 -109.84 81.47
CA GLU A 33 -8.61 -110.53 82.51
C GLU A 33 -10.13 -110.30 82.36
N PRO A 34 -10.99 -111.27 82.75
CA PRO A 34 -12.45 -111.09 82.69
C PRO A 34 -12.97 -109.85 83.44
N ARG A 35 -12.25 -109.44 84.49
CA ARG A 35 -12.55 -108.20 85.23
C ARG A 35 -12.37 -106.96 84.36
N ASP A 36 -11.38 -106.95 83.47
CA ASP A 36 -11.06 -105.82 82.58
C ASP A 36 -12.06 -105.76 81.44
N ILE A 37 -12.44 -106.91 80.88
CA ILE A 37 -13.52 -107.02 79.87
C ILE A 37 -14.82 -106.43 80.45
N LYS A 38 -15.19 -106.82 81.68
CA LYS A 38 -16.37 -106.28 82.36
C LYS A 38 -16.26 -104.79 82.66
N ALA A 39 -15.09 -104.32 83.09
CA ALA A 39 -14.87 -102.91 83.39
C ALA A 39 -14.95 -102.04 82.12
N ALA A 40 -14.35 -102.49 81.01
CA ALA A 40 -14.41 -101.83 79.70
C ALA A 40 -15.83 -101.81 79.13
N TRP A 41 -16.54 -102.95 79.18
CA TRP A 41 -17.96 -103.01 78.81
C TRP A 41 -18.81 -102.05 79.64
N LEU A 42 -18.67 -102.03 80.97
CA LEU A 42 -19.41 -101.10 81.84
C LEU A 42 -19.11 -99.63 81.50
N LYS A 43 -17.87 -99.32 81.12
CA LYS A 43 -17.46 -97.98 80.70
C LYS A 43 -18.14 -97.59 79.39
N LEU A 44 -18.11 -98.46 78.37
CA LEU A 44 -18.70 -98.22 77.05
C LEU A 44 -20.23 -98.22 77.09
N VAL A 45 -20.86 -99.12 77.85
CA VAL A 45 -22.31 -99.13 78.09
C VAL A 45 -22.76 -97.84 78.73
N LYS A 46 -22.02 -97.32 79.72
CA LYS A 46 -22.34 -96.01 80.32
C LYS A 46 -22.15 -94.84 79.35
N GLN A 47 -21.31 -94.97 78.32
CA GLN A 47 -21.08 -93.93 77.32
C GLN A 47 -22.15 -93.97 76.22
N HIS A 48 -22.43 -95.16 75.69
CA HIS A 48 -23.34 -95.39 74.56
C HIS A 48 -24.75 -95.83 75.00
N HIS A 49 -25.11 -95.66 76.29
CA HIS A 49 -26.42 -96.08 76.81
C HIS A 49 -27.55 -95.34 76.07
N PRO A 50 -28.59 -96.04 75.59
CA PRO A 50 -29.68 -95.42 74.83
C PRO A 50 -30.43 -94.34 75.64
N ASP A 51 -30.48 -94.48 76.98
CA ASP A 51 -31.14 -93.53 77.89
C ASP A 51 -30.39 -92.19 78.07
N LYS A 52 -29.12 -92.10 77.67
CA LYS A 52 -28.33 -90.86 77.78
C LYS A 52 -28.53 -89.91 76.60
N LYS A 53 -29.23 -90.31 75.53
CA LYS A 53 -29.44 -89.47 74.34
C LYS A 53 -30.87 -88.95 74.30
N ALA A 54 -31.01 -87.66 73.99
CA ALA A 54 -32.30 -87.01 73.80
C ALA A 54 -33.03 -87.56 72.55
N PRO A 55 -34.37 -87.51 72.49
CA PRO A 55 -35.13 -88.00 71.33
C PRO A 55 -34.84 -87.15 70.08
N GLY A 56 -34.09 -87.71 69.11
CA GLY A 56 -33.82 -87.07 67.81
C GLY A 56 -32.46 -87.40 67.18
N GLU A 57 -31.49 -87.92 67.95
CA GLU A 57 -30.16 -88.24 67.43
C GLU A 57 -29.99 -89.75 67.15
N ALA A 58 -29.90 -90.11 65.87
CA ALA A 58 -29.72 -91.48 65.38
C ALA A 58 -28.25 -91.91 65.36
N GLY A 59 -27.60 -91.98 66.52
CA GLY A 59 -26.17 -92.31 66.54
C GLY A 59 -25.69 -92.88 67.86
N ASP A 60 -26.07 -94.11 68.21
CA ASP A 60 -25.26 -94.98 69.09
C ASP A 60 -25.81 -96.39 69.25
N ALA A 61 -27.06 -96.64 68.84
CA ALA A 61 -27.68 -97.95 68.94
C ALA A 61 -26.87 -99.05 68.21
N ALA A 62 -26.16 -98.73 67.13
CA ALA A 62 -25.28 -99.68 66.46
C ALA A 62 -24.00 -99.98 67.25
N GLN A 63 -23.36 -98.96 67.86
CA GLN A 63 -22.17 -99.14 68.69
C GLN A 63 -22.50 -99.87 69.98
N PHE A 64 -23.60 -99.49 70.63
CA PHE A 64 -24.12 -100.18 71.81
C PHE A 64 -24.40 -101.67 71.54
N ARG A 65 -25.01 -102.00 70.39
CA ARG A 65 -25.23 -103.39 69.99
C ARG A 65 -23.92 -104.17 69.82
N ARG A 66 -22.92 -103.59 69.13
CA ARG A 66 -21.61 -104.23 68.97
C ARG A 66 -20.88 -104.45 70.30
N VAL A 67 -20.88 -103.44 71.17
CA VAL A 67 -20.29 -103.52 72.52
C VAL A 67 -20.98 -104.59 73.37
N GLN A 68 -22.31 -104.68 73.30
CA GLN A 68 -23.09 -105.67 74.02
C GLN A 68 -22.82 -107.09 73.50
N GLU A 69 -22.83 -107.27 72.18
CA GLU A 69 -22.53 -108.53 71.51
C GLU A 69 -21.11 -109.02 71.84
N ALA A 70 -20.12 -108.12 71.80
CA ALA A 70 -18.74 -108.41 72.18
C ALA A 70 -18.61 -108.88 73.62
N TYR A 71 -19.29 -108.22 74.56
CA TYR A 71 -19.28 -108.63 75.97
C TYR A 71 -19.99 -109.97 76.18
N ASP A 72 -21.16 -110.17 75.59
CA ASP A 72 -21.94 -111.41 75.73
C ASP A 72 -21.18 -112.62 75.15
N TYR A 73 -20.38 -112.40 74.10
CA TYR A 73 -19.50 -113.41 73.52
C TYR A 73 -18.25 -113.69 74.38
N LEU A 74 -17.56 -112.63 74.85
CA LEU A 74 -16.30 -112.76 75.59
C LEU A 74 -16.48 -113.09 77.09
N ARG A 75 -17.67 -112.91 77.65
CA ARG A 75 -17.99 -113.30 79.04
C ARG A 75 -18.04 -114.82 79.22
N ASP A 76 -18.39 -115.55 78.17
CA ASP A 76 -18.49 -117.00 78.14
C ASP A 76 -17.09 -117.61 77.94
N GLU A 77 -16.58 -118.32 78.95
CA GLU A 77 -15.19 -118.79 79.02
C GLU A 77 -14.84 -119.78 77.89
N ASP A 78 -15.79 -120.62 77.50
CA ASP A 78 -15.61 -121.58 76.40
C ASP A 78 -15.51 -120.86 75.05
N LYS A 79 -16.43 -119.93 74.77
CA LYS A 79 -16.44 -119.13 73.53
C LYS A 79 -15.22 -118.22 73.43
N ARG A 80 -14.82 -117.66 74.57
CA ARG A 80 -13.64 -116.81 74.67
C ARG A 80 -12.37 -117.59 74.35
N THR A 81 -12.20 -118.80 74.90
CA THR A 81 -11.03 -119.64 74.64
C THR A 81 -10.90 -120.00 73.16
N HIS A 82 -12.01 -120.35 72.51
CA HIS A 82 -12.05 -120.58 71.06
C HIS A 82 -11.71 -119.32 70.24
N TYR A 83 -12.22 -118.17 70.67
CA TYR A 83 -11.96 -116.90 70.00
C TYR A 83 -10.52 -116.43 70.18
N ASP A 84 -9.94 -116.56 71.38
CA ASP A 84 -8.56 -116.19 71.68
C ASP A 84 -7.57 -116.99 70.82
N ALA A 85 -7.87 -118.26 70.53
CA ALA A 85 -7.07 -119.09 69.63
C ALA A 85 -7.10 -118.60 68.17
N GLU A 86 -8.23 -118.06 67.70
CA GLU A 86 -8.40 -117.53 66.34
C GLU A 86 -8.07 -116.03 66.22
N TYR A 87 -8.02 -115.32 67.34
CA TYR A 87 -7.91 -113.87 67.40
C TYR A 87 -6.68 -113.29 66.67
N PRO A 88 -5.49 -113.90 66.69
CA PRO A 88 -4.36 -113.40 65.89
C PRO A 88 -4.68 -113.28 64.40
N ARG A 89 -5.48 -114.22 63.86
CA ARG A 89 -5.91 -114.18 62.46
C ARG A 89 -6.94 -113.06 62.23
N ILE A 90 -7.95 -112.97 63.09
CA ILE A 90 -9.01 -111.96 63.04
C ILE A 90 -8.40 -110.55 63.11
N ARG A 91 -7.48 -110.33 64.06
CA ARG A 91 -6.75 -109.05 64.22
C ARG A 91 -5.98 -108.67 62.95
N ILE A 92 -5.25 -109.60 62.35
CA ILE A 92 -4.50 -109.32 61.11
C ILE A 92 -5.45 -108.95 59.97
N GLU A 93 -6.60 -109.64 59.84
CA GLU A 93 -7.63 -109.32 58.85
C GLU A 93 -8.18 -107.90 59.07
N TRP A 94 -8.51 -107.52 60.31
CA TRP A 94 -9.00 -106.18 60.65
C TRP A 94 -7.95 -105.07 60.47
N LEU A 95 -6.69 -105.31 60.84
CA LEU A 95 -5.60 -104.36 60.62
C LEU A 95 -5.39 -104.11 59.12
N ARG A 96 -5.44 -105.17 58.30
CA ARG A 96 -5.38 -105.03 56.83
C ARG A 96 -6.57 -104.25 56.30
N TYR A 97 -7.78 -104.59 56.74
CA TYR A 97 -9.01 -103.90 56.35
C TYR A 97 -8.94 -102.40 56.65
N ARG A 98 -8.60 -102.01 57.89
CA ARG A 98 -8.51 -100.59 58.31
C ARG A 98 -7.39 -99.84 57.59
N LYS A 99 -6.23 -100.51 57.36
CA LYS A 99 -5.12 -99.92 56.61
C LYS A 99 -5.55 -99.62 55.17
N LEU A 100 -6.13 -100.60 54.48
CA LEU A 100 -6.61 -100.43 53.11
C LEU A 100 -7.72 -99.36 53.03
N ALA A 101 -8.64 -99.33 53.99
CA ALA A 101 -9.68 -98.29 54.06
C ALA A 101 -9.09 -96.88 54.23
N SER A 102 -8.09 -96.71 55.11
CA SER A 102 -7.38 -95.43 55.27
C SER A 102 -6.62 -95.02 54.01
N GLU A 103 -5.96 -95.97 53.34
CA GLU A 103 -5.24 -95.73 52.09
C GLU A 103 -6.20 -95.34 50.96
N GLU A 104 -7.38 -95.95 50.90
CA GLU A 104 -8.45 -95.61 49.95
C GLU A 104 -9.01 -94.21 50.21
N GLU A 105 -9.31 -93.86 51.46
CA GLU A 105 -9.75 -92.51 51.84
C GLU A 105 -8.71 -91.44 51.48
N ASP A 106 -7.43 -91.71 51.73
CA ASP A 106 -6.33 -90.81 51.36
C ASP A 106 -6.17 -90.70 49.84
N ALA A 107 -6.34 -91.80 49.10
CA ALA A 107 -6.32 -91.80 47.64
C ALA A 107 -7.47 -90.96 47.06
N VAL A 108 -8.69 -91.10 47.59
CA VAL A 108 -9.85 -90.28 47.20
C VAL A 108 -9.60 -88.82 47.53
N ARG A 109 -9.05 -88.51 48.72
CA ARG A 109 -8.70 -87.15 49.10
C ARG A 109 -7.64 -86.55 48.16
N GLN A 110 -6.62 -87.32 47.80
CA GLN A 110 -5.59 -86.90 46.86
C GLN A 110 -6.13 -86.69 45.44
N GLU A 111 -7.01 -87.58 44.97
CA GLU A 111 -7.69 -87.43 43.67
C GLU A 111 -8.57 -86.19 43.64
N ALA A 112 -9.32 -85.91 44.71
CA ALA A 112 -10.12 -84.70 44.86
C ALA A 112 -9.24 -83.44 44.79
N VAL A 113 -8.14 -83.38 45.56
CA VAL A 113 -7.19 -82.26 45.52
C VAL A 113 -6.53 -82.12 44.14
N ALA A 114 -6.17 -83.22 43.49
CA ALA A 114 -5.61 -83.20 42.15
C ALA A 114 -6.62 -82.71 41.11
N SER A 115 -7.88 -83.12 41.23
CA SER A 115 -9.00 -82.66 40.39
C SER A 115 -9.25 -81.16 40.57
N ASP A 116 -9.32 -80.68 41.81
CA ASP A 116 -9.51 -79.25 42.11
C ASP A 116 -8.35 -78.41 41.57
N ARG A 117 -7.11 -78.88 41.74
CA ARG A 117 -5.92 -78.23 41.17
C ARG A 117 -5.96 -78.22 39.64
N ALA A 118 -6.39 -79.30 39.00
CA ALA A 118 -6.53 -79.37 37.55
C ALA A 118 -7.63 -78.41 37.04
N LEU A 119 -8.73 -78.26 37.78
CA LEU A 119 -9.78 -77.28 37.47
C LEU A 119 -9.25 -75.84 37.58
N ALA A 120 -8.52 -75.54 38.65
CA ALA A 120 -7.91 -74.23 38.87
C ALA A 120 -6.92 -73.86 37.75
N ASN A 121 -6.04 -74.79 37.37
CA ASN A 121 -5.10 -74.58 36.26
C ASN A 121 -5.83 -74.32 34.93
N ARG A 122 -6.90 -75.09 34.61
CA ARG A 122 -7.69 -74.87 33.39
C ARG A 122 -8.40 -73.51 33.39
N GLU A 123 -8.88 -73.07 34.55
CA GLU A 123 -9.47 -71.74 34.69
C GLU A 123 -8.42 -70.63 34.52
N GLU A 124 -7.22 -70.80 35.08
CA GLU A 124 -6.12 -69.88 34.89
C GLU A 124 -5.72 -69.78 33.42
N GLU A 125 -5.49 -70.92 32.75
CA GLU A 125 -5.21 -71.00 31.30
C GLU A 125 -6.27 -70.28 30.46
N ARG A 126 -7.56 -70.44 30.81
CA ARG A 126 -8.66 -69.72 30.13
C ARG A 126 -8.54 -68.21 30.31
N ARG A 127 -8.27 -67.74 31.54
CA ARG A 127 -8.06 -66.31 31.82
C ARG A 127 -6.83 -65.77 31.11
N GLU A 128 -5.76 -66.56 30.98
CA GLU A 128 -4.57 -66.16 30.21
C GLU A 128 -4.87 -66.04 28.72
N ALA A 129 -5.62 -67.00 28.17
CA ALA A 129 -6.05 -66.99 26.78
C ALA A 129 -6.95 -65.79 26.47
N GLU A 130 -7.90 -65.48 27.36
CA GLU A 130 -8.74 -64.27 27.28
C GLU A 130 -7.88 -63.00 27.29
N ARG A 131 -6.94 -62.85 28.22
CA ARG A 131 -5.99 -61.70 28.25
C ARG A 131 -5.17 -61.59 26.95
N HIS A 132 -4.70 -62.72 26.43
CA HIS A 132 -3.96 -62.75 25.17
C HIS A 132 -4.85 -62.36 23.98
N GLU A 133 -6.12 -62.75 23.97
CA GLU A 133 -7.07 -62.35 22.95
C GLU A 133 -7.40 -60.86 23.01
N GLU A 134 -7.62 -60.31 24.21
CA GLU A 134 -7.81 -58.87 24.44
C GLU A 134 -6.61 -58.06 23.95
N LEU A 135 -5.38 -58.47 24.29
CA LEU A 135 -4.16 -57.82 23.80
C LEU A 135 -4.05 -57.86 22.27
N ARG A 136 -4.41 -58.98 21.63
CA ARG A 136 -4.45 -59.07 20.16
C ARG A 136 -5.51 -58.14 19.56
N ALA A 137 -6.67 -58.03 20.19
CA ALA A 137 -7.74 -57.13 19.75
C ALA A 137 -7.31 -55.66 19.88
N GLN A 138 -6.71 -55.28 21.01
CA GLN A 138 -6.15 -53.95 21.23
C GLN A 138 -5.07 -53.62 20.19
N TRP A 139 -4.13 -54.53 19.94
CA TRP A 139 -3.08 -54.32 18.95
C TRP A 139 -3.66 -54.09 17.54
N LYS A 140 -4.66 -54.88 17.13
CA LYS A 140 -5.36 -54.68 15.85
C LYS A 140 -6.07 -53.33 15.78
N GLN A 141 -6.70 -52.91 16.88
CA GLN A 141 -7.36 -51.61 16.97
C GLN A 141 -6.35 -50.47 16.88
N ASP A 142 -5.22 -50.57 17.59
CA ASP A 142 -4.13 -49.60 17.53
C ASP A 142 -3.50 -49.51 16.15
N GLU A 143 -3.32 -50.65 15.46
CA GLU A 143 -2.82 -50.67 14.09
C GLU A 143 -3.80 -50.01 13.13
N ALA A 144 -5.10 -50.31 13.25
CA ALA A 144 -6.15 -49.64 12.47
C ALA A 144 -6.20 -48.13 12.75
N ASN A 145 -6.05 -47.72 14.02
CA ASN A 145 -5.97 -46.31 14.41
C ASN A 145 -4.77 -45.62 13.78
N ARG A 146 -3.57 -46.23 13.83
CA ARG A 146 -2.36 -45.68 13.18
C ARG A 146 -2.53 -45.54 11.67
N GLN A 147 -3.13 -46.53 11.02
CA GLN A 147 -3.43 -46.48 9.60
C GLN A 147 -4.41 -45.35 9.27
N TRP A 148 -5.48 -45.22 10.07
CA TRP A 148 -6.46 -44.15 9.92
C TRP A 148 -5.82 -42.77 10.13
N GLU A 149 -4.99 -42.60 11.17
CA GLU A 149 -4.27 -41.36 11.46
C GLU A 149 -3.33 -40.98 10.30
N PHE A 150 -2.60 -41.95 9.76
CA PHE A 150 -1.73 -41.76 8.60
C PHE A 150 -2.52 -41.28 7.38
N VAL A 151 -3.63 -41.96 7.05
CA VAL A 151 -4.50 -41.56 5.94
C VAL A 151 -5.13 -40.18 6.19
N ALA A 152 -5.55 -39.90 7.43
CA ALA A 152 -6.11 -38.61 7.80
C ALA A 152 -5.08 -37.47 7.68
N GLU A 153 -3.84 -37.70 8.08
CA GLU A 153 -2.75 -36.73 7.91
C GLU A 153 -2.43 -36.50 6.43
N TRP A 154 -2.34 -37.56 5.64
CA TRP A 154 -2.15 -37.47 4.21
C TRP A 154 -3.26 -36.64 3.54
N ASN A 155 -4.52 -36.92 3.87
CA ASN A 155 -5.67 -36.15 3.37
C ASN A 155 -5.60 -34.68 3.79
N ARG A 156 -5.22 -34.36 5.04
CA ARG A 156 -5.04 -32.97 5.49
C ARG A 156 -3.99 -32.24 4.64
N ARG A 157 -2.84 -32.87 4.39
CA ARG A 157 -1.79 -32.29 3.55
C ARG A 157 -2.24 -32.08 2.11
N GLU A 158 -3.03 -33.00 1.54
CA GLU A 158 -3.57 -32.83 0.19
C GLU A 158 -4.60 -31.70 0.11
N VAL A 159 -5.48 -31.57 1.11
CA VAL A 159 -6.42 -30.43 1.19
C VAL A 159 -5.67 -29.10 1.32
N GLU A 160 -4.61 -29.04 2.14
CA GLU A 160 -3.77 -27.86 2.29
C GLU A 160 -3.07 -27.48 0.97
N LYS A 161 -2.45 -28.43 0.28
CA LYS A 161 -1.87 -28.20 -1.07
C LYS A 161 -2.90 -27.68 -2.06
N GLN A 162 -4.12 -28.24 -2.06
CA GLN A 162 -5.20 -27.77 -2.92
C GLN A 162 -5.60 -26.34 -2.57
N ALA A 163 -5.69 -26.00 -1.27
CA ALA A 163 -5.99 -24.65 -0.82
C ALA A 163 -4.88 -23.65 -1.21
N GLU A 164 -3.61 -24.02 -1.07
CA GLU A 164 -2.47 -23.21 -1.51
C GLU A 164 -2.49 -22.97 -3.02
N GLU A 165 -2.79 -24.00 -3.81
CA GLU A 165 -2.89 -23.90 -5.27
C GLU A 165 -4.06 -22.99 -5.68
N GLN A 166 -5.23 -23.13 -5.05
CA GLN A 166 -6.37 -22.23 -5.26
C GLN A 166 -6.01 -20.79 -4.88
N ALA A 167 -5.31 -20.59 -3.76
CA ALA A 167 -4.84 -19.27 -3.35
C ALA A 167 -3.83 -18.69 -4.35
N ARG A 168 -2.95 -19.52 -4.95
CA ARG A 168 -2.02 -19.12 -6.01
C ARG A 168 -2.77 -18.65 -7.25
N ILE A 169 -3.76 -19.42 -7.72
CA ILE A 169 -4.61 -19.06 -8.86
C ILE A 169 -5.36 -17.74 -8.58
N MET A 170 -5.92 -17.58 -7.38
CA MET A 170 -6.61 -16.35 -6.98
C MET A 170 -5.67 -15.14 -6.98
N ARG A 171 -4.45 -15.27 -6.44
CA ARG A 171 -3.43 -14.21 -6.49
C ARG A 171 -3.05 -13.84 -7.92
N GLN A 172 -2.86 -14.83 -8.80
CA GLN A 172 -2.57 -14.57 -10.21
C GLN A 172 -3.70 -13.81 -10.90
N ARG A 173 -4.97 -14.18 -10.63
CA ARG A 173 -6.14 -13.45 -11.14
C ARG A 173 -6.19 -12.00 -10.63
N GLN A 174 -5.90 -11.77 -9.35
CA GLN A 174 -5.85 -10.43 -8.77
C GLN A 174 -4.75 -9.58 -9.41
N VAL A 175 -3.53 -10.10 -9.55
CA VAL A 175 -2.42 -9.40 -10.20
C VAL A 175 -2.76 -9.06 -11.65
N LYS A 176 -3.35 -10.01 -12.40
CA LYS A 176 -3.81 -9.77 -13.77
C LYS A 176 -4.87 -8.67 -13.81
N GLY A 177 -5.86 -8.72 -12.92
CA GLY A 177 -6.89 -7.69 -12.81
C GLY A 177 -6.33 -6.31 -12.46
N TRP A 178 -5.34 -6.23 -11.58
CA TRP A 178 -4.64 -4.97 -11.26
C TRP A 178 -3.82 -4.44 -12.44
N ALA A 179 -3.14 -5.31 -13.19
CA ALA A 179 -2.40 -4.91 -14.39
C ALA A 179 -3.34 -4.37 -15.49
N GLU A 180 -4.49 -5.02 -15.69
CA GLU A 180 -5.53 -4.57 -16.61
C GLU A 180 -6.13 -3.23 -16.18
N ASP A 181 -6.44 -3.05 -14.88
CA ASP A 181 -6.93 -1.78 -14.34
C ASP A 181 -5.88 -0.66 -14.45
N ALA A 182 -4.62 -0.93 -14.12
CA ALA A 182 -3.53 0.03 -14.27
C ALA A 182 -3.36 0.46 -15.74
N THR A 183 -3.49 -0.48 -16.68
CA THR A 183 -3.44 -0.18 -18.13
C THR A 183 -4.63 0.67 -18.55
N ARG A 184 -5.84 0.36 -18.06
CA ARG A 184 -7.04 1.17 -18.29
C ARG A 184 -6.87 2.60 -17.78
N ARG A 185 -6.43 2.78 -16.52
CA ARG A 185 -6.21 4.11 -15.93
C ARG A 185 -5.15 4.91 -16.67
N CYS A 186 -4.06 4.27 -17.09
CA CYS A 186 -3.02 4.94 -17.89
C CYS A 186 -3.60 5.44 -19.23
N ARG A 187 -4.45 4.65 -19.88
CA ARG A 187 -5.13 5.06 -21.11
C ARG A 187 -6.13 6.21 -20.87
N GLU A 188 -6.94 6.13 -19.81
CA GLU A 188 -7.87 7.20 -19.42
C GLU A 188 -7.12 8.51 -19.16
N GLN A 189 -6.00 8.45 -18.43
CA GLN A 189 -5.14 9.61 -18.18
C GLN A 189 -4.57 10.19 -19.48
N GLN A 190 -4.11 9.34 -20.41
CA GLN A 190 -3.62 9.81 -21.71
C GLN A 190 -4.73 10.50 -22.53
N GLU A 191 -5.95 9.99 -22.47
CA GLU A 191 -7.11 10.58 -23.13
C GLU A 191 -7.49 11.93 -22.50
N GLU A 192 -7.42 12.05 -21.16
CA GLU A 192 -7.62 13.31 -20.43
C GLU A 192 -6.54 14.33 -20.75
N ASP A 193 -5.26 13.97 -20.66
CA ASP A 193 -4.14 14.84 -21.02
C ASP A 193 -4.21 15.28 -22.50
N TYR A 194 -4.71 14.41 -23.37
CA TYR A 194 -4.98 14.75 -24.77
C TYR A 194 -6.12 15.77 -24.88
N ARG A 195 -7.25 15.54 -24.22
CA ARG A 195 -8.39 16.48 -24.18
C ARG A 195 -7.97 17.84 -23.62
N GLU A 196 -7.17 17.86 -22.55
CA GLU A 196 -6.69 19.09 -21.92
C GLU A 196 -5.76 19.86 -22.87
N ARG A 197 -4.85 19.18 -23.56
CA ARG A 197 -3.98 19.81 -24.58
C ARG A 197 -4.79 20.43 -25.71
N ILE A 198 -5.78 19.72 -26.25
CA ILE A 198 -6.66 20.24 -27.29
C ILE A 198 -7.46 21.44 -26.78
N TRP A 199 -7.97 21.37 -25.55
CA TRP A 199 -8.68 22.48 -24.91
C TRP A 199 -7.78 23.72 -24.74
N TRP A 200 -6.54 23.55 -24.27
CA TRP A 200 -5.58 24.65 -24.15
C TRP A 200 -5.21 25.27 -25.50
N GLN A 201 -5.02 24.45 -26.54
CA GLN A 201 -4.78 24.94 -27.90
C GLN A 201 -5.96 25.77 -28.40
N GLU A 202 -7.19 25.33 -28.12
CA GLU A 202 -8.39 26.08 -28.48
C GLU A 202 -8.51 27.39 -27.71
N GLN A 203 -8.25 27.39 -26.40
CA GLN A 203 -8.22 28.61 -25.58
C GLN A 203 -7.17 29.61 -26.08
N GLU A 204 -5.98 29.13 -26.43
CA GLU A 204 -4.94 29.98 -26.97
C GLU A 204 -5.30 30.54 -28.35
N ARG A 205 -5.92 29.73 -29.22
CA ARG A 205 -6.47 30.17 -30.51
C ARG A 205 -7.49 31.29 -30.30
N GLN A 206 -8.45 31.09 -29.40
CA GLN A 206 -9.46 32.10 -29.08
C GLN A 206 -8.86 33.38 -28.50
N ARG A 207 -7.84 33.26 -27.63
CA ARG A 207 -7.11 34.42 -27.10
C ARG A 207 -6.41 35.20 -28.21
N ARG A 208 -5.72 34.52 -29.13
CA ARG A 208 -5.07 35.16 -30.29
C ARG A 208 -6.09 35.84 -31.20
N ASP A 209 -7.19 35.16 -31.53
CA ASP A 209 -8.27 35.71 -32.33
C ASP A 209 -8.92 36.93 -31.67
N TRP A 210 -9.06 36.91 -30.34
CA TRP A 210 -9.59 38.04 -29.57
C TRP A 210 -8.60 39.21 -29.56
N GLU A 211 -7.32 38.96 -29.31
CA GLU A 211 -6.27 39.99 -29.37
C GLU A 211 -6.16 40.61 -30.76
N GLU A 212 -6.25 39.79 -31.81
CA GLU A 212 -6.24 40.26 -33.18
C GLU A 212 -7.47 41.13 -33.48
N ARG A 213 -8.67 40.71 -33.07
CA ARG A 213 -9.89 41.53 -33.16
C ARG A 213 -9.74 42.85 -32.41
N ARG A 214 -9.17 42.82 -31.20
CA ARG A 214 -8.92 44.02 -30.38
C ARG A 214 -7.94 44.97 -31.09
N LEU A 215 -6.87 44.46 -31.67
CA LEU A 215 -5.89 45.24 -32.42
C LEU A 215 -6.49 45.81 -33.72
N ARG A 216 -7.30 45.04 -34.44
CA ARG A 216 -8.03 45.51 -35.63
C ARG A 216 -8.97 46.67 -35.26
N ALA A 217 -9.79 46.50 -34.22
CA ALA A 217 -10.66 47.56 -33.71
C ALA A 217 -9.87 48.80 -33.27
N ALA A 218 -8.72 48.64 -32.59
CA ALA A 218 -7.87 49.75 -32.20
C ALA A 218 -7.31 50.52 -33.42
N ARG A 219 -6.90 49.80 -34.49
CA ARG A 219 -6.47 50.43 -35.76
C ARG A 219 -7.61 51.18 -36.42
N GLU A 220 -8.82 50.62 -36.46
CA GLU A 220 -10.00 51.29 -36.99
C GLU A 220 -10.33 52.57 -36.21
N ILE A 221 -10.26 52.52 -34.88
CA ILE A 221 -10.45 53.70 -34.03
C ILE A 221 -9.40 54.78 -34.33
N GLU A 222 -8.12 54.42 -34.49
CA GLU A 222 -7.09 55.40 -34.86
C GLU A 222 -7.27 55.94 -36.28
N GLN A 223 -7.68 55.11 -37.24
CA GLN A 223 -8.03 55.57 -38.58
C GLN A 223 -9.20 56.57 -38.54
N LEU A 224 -10.23 56.29 -37.74
CA LEU A 224 -11.36 57.21 -37.54
C LEU A 224 -10.91 58.51 -36.87
N LYS A 225 -10.07 58.45 -35.83
CA LYS A 225 -9.50 59.66 -35.21
C LYS A 225 -8.66 60.46 -36.20
N ALA A 226 -7.86 59.81 -37.04
CA ALA A 226 -7.07 60.47 -38.07
C ALA A 226 -7.96 61.16 -39.11
N ARG A 227 -9.04 60.50 -39.56
CA ARG A 227 -10.06 61.12 -40.44
C ARG A 227 -10.70 62.34 -39.80
N LEU A 228 -11.13 62.23 -38.54
CA LEU A 228 -11.70 63.36 -37.81
C LEU A 228 -10.71 64.51 -37.61
N ARG A 229 -9.43 64.22 -37.36
CA ARG A 229 -8.36 65.24 -37.31
C ARG A 229 -8.16 65.93 -38.65
N ALA A 230 -8.17 65.16 -39.74
CA ALA A 230 -8.07 65.69 -41.11
C ALA A 230 -9.26 66.59 -41.46
N GLU A 231 -10.49 66.16 -41.17
CA GLU A 231 -11.69 66.99 -41.38
C GLU A 231 -11.65 68.28 -40.54
N ARG A 232 -11.19 68.21 -39.28
CA ARG A 232 -11.01 69.41 -38.44
C ARG A 232 -9.97 70.35 -39.04
N ALA A 233 -8.83 69.81 -39.47
CA ALA A 233 -7.77 70.59 -40.11
C ALA A 233 -8.23 71.23 -41.43
N GLU A 234 -9.04 70.52 -42.23
CA GLU A 234 -9.65 71.05 -43.45
C GLU A 234 -10.63 72.18 -43.14
N ARG A 235 -11.52 72.01 -42.16
CA ARG A 235 -12.42 73.08 -41.69
C ARG A 235 -11.67 74.30 -41.14
N GLU A 236 -10.53 74.09 -40.47
CA GLU A 236 -9.67 75.17 -40.01
C GLU A 236 -8.96 75.85 -41.17
N TYR A 237 -8.44 75.09 -42.13
CA TYR A 237 -7.83 75.61 -43.36
C TYR A 237 -8.82 76.42 -44.18
N GLU A 238 -10.05 75.95 -44.39
CA GLU A 238 -11.10 76.69 -45.07
C GLU A 238 -11.47 77.98 -44.33
N ARG A 239 -11.57 77.93 -43.00
CA ARG A 239 -11.80 79.13 -42.18
C ARG A 239 -10.66 80.14 -42.34
N ALA A 240 -9.41 79.69 -42.29
CA ALA A 240 -8.23 80.54 -42.51
C ALA A 240 -8.19 81.09 -43.94
N ARG A 241 -8.57 80.30 -44.95
CA ARG A 241 -8.66 80.74 -46.35
C ARG A 241 -9.70 81.84 -46.53
N ARG A 242 -10.91 81.65 -45.98
CA ARG A 242 -11.97 82.67 -46.00
C ARG A 242 -11.53 83.93 -45.26
N GLU A 243 -10.80 83.79 -44.16
CA GLU A 243 -10.26 84.92 -43.42
C GLU A 243 -9.19 85.68 -44.22
N ASP A 244 -8.23 85.01 -44.85
CA ASP A 244 -7.24 85.66 -45.73
C ASP A 244 -7.93 86.35 -46.93
N GLU A 245 -8.95 85.74 -47.51
CA GLU A 245 -9.77 86.34 -48.58
C GLU A 245 -10.48 87.61 -48.10
N ARG A 246 -11.14 87.57 -46.93
CA ARG A 246 -11.71 88.76 -46.28
C ARG A 246 -10.66 89.84 -46.05
N GLN A 247 -9.49 89.48 -45.53
CA GLN A 247 -8.41 90.44 -45.30
C GLN A 247 -7.83 91.00 -46.60
N ARG A 248 -7.77 90.21 -47.69
CA ARG A 248 -7.38 90.70 -49.02
C ARG A 248 -8.39 91.69 -49.56
N GLU A 249 -9.68 91.37 -49.47
CA GLU A 249 -10.77 92.27 -49.84
C GLU A 249 -10.76 93.55 -49.01
N GLU A 250 -10.50 93.44 -47.70
CA GLU A 250 -10.39 94.59 -46.82
C GLU A 250 -9.15 95.43 -47.15
N ARG A 251 -7.98 94.81 -47.40
CA ARG A 251 -6.79 95.51 -47.90
C ARG A 251 -7.06 96.20 -49.23
N HIS A 252 -7.75 95.54 -50.15
CA HIS A 252 -8.15 96.10 -51.44
C HIS A 252 -9.10 97.28 -51.24
N ARG A 253 -10.10 97.15 -50.36
CA ARG A 253 -11.05 98.21 -50.00
C ARG A 253 -10.35 99.39 -49.35
N ARG A 254 -9.45 99.18 -48.38
CA ARG A 254 -8.64 100.24 -47.75
C ARG A 254 -7.75 100.94 -48.76
N ARG A 255 -7.11 100.18 -49.66
CA ARG A 255 -6.30 100.75 -50.74
C ARG A 255 -7.15 101.56 -51.71
N TRP A 256 -8.35 101.09 -52.04
CA TRP A 256 -9.31 101.80 -52.88
C TRP A 256 -9.83 103.07 -52.20
N GLN A 257 -10.17 103.00 -50.90
CA GLN A 257 -10.54 104.17 -50.09
C GLN A 257 -9.40 105.18 -50.00
N GLY A 258 -8.18 104.73 -49.71
CA GLY A 258 -7.00 105.61 -49.71
C GLY A 258 -6.76 106.25 -51.07
N TRP A 259 -6.97 105.53 -52.17
CA TRP A 259 -6.90 106.10 -53.52
C TRP A 259 -8.03 107.12 -53.79
N VAL A 260 -9.24 106.88 -53.30
CA VAL A 260 -10.37 107.83 -53.39
C VAL A 260 -10.06 109.10 -52.57
N GLU A 261 -9.59 108.96 -51.33
CA GLU A 261 -9.21 110.08 -50.46
C GLU A 261 -8.03 110.88 -51.04
N GLU A 262 -7.02 110.19 -51.59
CA GLU A 262 -5.89 110.83 -52.26
C GLU A 262 -6.35 111.55 -53.54
N SER A 263 -7.28 110.96 -54.29
CA SER A 263 -7.88 111.60 -55.48
C SER A 263 -8.74 112.81 -55.10
N GLU A 264 -9.51 112.73 -54.02
CA GLU A 264 -10.29 113.87 -53.49
C GLU A 264 -9.38 114.98 -52.95
N SER A 265 -8.29 114.62 -52.24
CA SER A 265 -7.27 115.57 -51.78
C SER A 265 -6.57 116.24 -52.95
N MET A 266 -6.25 115.48 -53.99
CA MET A 266 -5.63 115.99 -55.22
C MET A 266 -6.59 116.90 -55.99
N LEU A 267 -7.89 116.58 -56.01
CA LEU A 267 -8.95 117.45 -56.55
C LEU A 267 -9.13 118.74 -55.73
N ARG A 268 -9.07 118.67 -54.39
CA ARG A 268 -9.07 119.88 -53.53
C ARG A 268 -7.85 120.76 -53.81
N GLN A 269 -6.65 120.18 -53.88
CA GLN A 269 -5.44 120.90 -54.25
C GLN A 269 -5.52 121.51 -55.66
N TYR A 270 -6.19 120.84 -56.60
CA TYR A 270 -6.43 121.39 -57.93
C TYR A 270 -7.44 122.54 -57.93
N GLN A 271 -8.46 122.48 -57.09
CA GLN A 271 -9.44 123.57 -56.92
C GLN A 271 -8.85 124.77 -56.17
N GLU A 272 -8.01 124.54 -55.16
CA GLU A 272 -7.26 125.57 -54.42
C GLU A 272 -6.19 126.21 -55.33
N GLY A 273 -5.43 125.39 -56.06
CA GLY A 273 -4.43 125.88 -57.02
C GLY A 273 -5.03 126.53 -58.28
N ALA A 274 -6.30 126.32 -58.59
CA ALA A 274 -6.98 127.01 -59.68
C ALA A 274 -7.45 128.43 -59.29
N GLN A 275 -7.72 128.69 -58.00
CA GLN A 275 -8.07 130.03 -57.51
C GLN A 275 -6.85 130.93 -57.25
N GLU A 276 -5.68 130.36 -56.99
CA GLU A 276 -4.43 131.12 -56.80
C GLU A 276 -3.74 131.51 -58.12
N ARG A 277 -3.98 130.82 -59.23
CA ARG A 277 -3.33 131.10 -60.53
C ARG A 277 -3.95 132.24 -61.36
N GLU A 278 -5.05 132.85 -60.89
CA GLU A 278 -5.71 133.99 -61.57
C GLU A 278 -5.40 135.37 -60.94
N ARG A 279 -4.58 135.44 -59.87
CA ARG A 279 -4.28 136.72 -59.19
C ARG A 279 -2.85 137.24 -59.27
N GLU A 280 -1.86 136.48 -59.74
CA GLU A 280 -0.47 136.98 -59.77
C GLU A 280 0.20 136.73 -61.13
N SER A 281 -0.19 137.61 -62.05
CA SER A 281 0.61 138.07 -63.17
C SER A 281 1.51 139.22 -62.68
N SER A 282 2.83 139.06 -62.83
CA SER A 282 3.87 140.09 -63.04
C SER A 282 5.04 140.08 -62.02
N GLN A 283 6.26 140.05 -62.58
CA GLN A 283 7.58 140.36 -61.97
C GLN A 283 8.23 139.25 -61.12
N THR A 284 9.55 138.98 -61.10
CA THR A 284 10.76 139.30 -61.90
C THR A 284 11.88 138.37 -61.37
N ASP A 285 12.83 138.07 -62.24
CA ASP A 285 14.23 137.64 -62.07
C ASP A 285 14.92 137.45 -60.69
N SER A 286 15.81 136.44 -60.72
CA SER A 286 17.18 136.36 -60.15
C SER A 286 17.45 135.64 -58.80
N GLU A 287 18.23 134.57 -58.96
CA GLU A 287 19.48 134.20 -58.25
C GLU A 287 19.52 133.45 -56.90
N SER A 288 20.43 132.47 -56.90
CA SER A 288 21.28 131.96 -55.79
C SER A 288 20.61 131.03 -54.75
N GLU A 289 21.15 129.90 -54.29
CA GLU A 289 22.50 129.30 -54.34
C GLU A 289 22.48 127.90 -53.68
N PHE A 290 23.46 127.04 -54.01
CA PHE A 290 24.12 126.04 -53.13
C PHE A 290 23.30 124.83 -52.58
N LEU A 291 23.68 123.56 -52.77
CA LEU A 291 24.99 122.92 -52.60
C LEU A 291 25.18 121.68 -53.50
N SER A 292 26.38 121.61 -54.07
CA SER A 292 27.05 120.47 -54.70
C SER A 292 27.47 119.36 -53.74
N ILE A 293 27.64 118.12 -54.26
CA ILE A 293 28.70 117.11 -54.00
C ILE A 293 28.36 115.93 -54.94
N THR A 294 28.88 115.85 -56.16
CA THR A 294 30.16 115.24 -56.60
C THR A 294 30.42 113.80 -56.17
N THR A 295 30.98 113.09 -57.17
CA THR A 295 32.01 112.06 -57.04
C THR A 295 31.48 110.63 -57.08
N GLU A 296 31.64 110.06 -58.29
CA GLU A 296 32.45 108.87 -58.51
C GLU A 296 32.56 107.91 -57.33
N GLN A 297 32.13 106.67 -57.54
CA GLN A 297 32.97 105.49 -57.38
C GLN A 297 32.05 104.26 -57.40
N ALA A 298 32.07 103.52 -58.52
CA ALA A 298 32.18 102.07 -58.35
C ALA A 298 33.38 101.84 -57.42
N PRO A 299 33.40 100.78 -56.59
CA PRO A 299 34.16 99.66 -57.14
C PRO A 299 33.99 98.24 -56.56
N TYR A 300 34.64 97.33 -57.31
CA TYR A 300 35.33 96.08 -56.93
C TYR A 300 34.49 94.87 -56.49
N TYR A 301 34.06 94.07 -57.47
CA TYR A 301 33.96 92.61 -57.27
C TYR A 301 35.35 91.99 -57.48
N CYS A 302 35.91 91.31 -56.48
CA CYS A 302 37.11 90.49 -56.67
C CYS A 302 36.78 89.29 -57.59
N ARG A 303 37.26 89.29 -58.84
CA ARG A 303 37.03 88.23 -59.86
C ARG A 303 38.04 87.07 -59.84
N HIS A 304 38.93 87.00 -58.84
CA HIS A 304 39.96 85.97 -58.76
C HIS A 304 39.43 84.59 -58.30
N PRO A 305 40.01 83.47 -58.78
CA PRO A 305 39.57 82.12 -58.45
C PRO A 305 39.59 81.83 -56.93
N LEU A 306 38.62 81.03 -56.48
CA LEU A 306 38.17 80.92 -55.09
C LEU A 306 39.10 80.13 -54.14
N THR A 307 40.19 79.57 -54.67
CA THR A 307 41.13 78.71 -53.93
C THR A 307 42.39 79.49 -53.54
N GLY A 308 42.98 79.18 -52.38
CA GLY A 308 44.28 79.73 -51.97
C GLY A 308 44.31 81.08 -51.24
N TRP A 309 43.21 81.54 -50.62
CA TRP A 309 43.28 82.76 -49.78
C TRP A 309 43.91 82.43 -48.43
N SER A 310 44.97 83.16 -48.08
CA SER A 310 45.69 83.03 -46.81
C SER A 310 44.85 83.57 -45.66
N VAL A 311 45.06 83.02 -44.46
CA VAL A 311 44.39 83.46 -43.25
C VAL A 311 45.30 84.47 -42.55
N ARG A 312 44.76 85.64 -42.21
CA ARG A 312 45.45 86.68 -41.45
C ARG A 312 44.71 86.94 -40.14
N PHE A 313 45.48 87.09 -39.08
CA PHE A 313 44.98 87.43 -37.74
C PHE A 313 45.14 88.93 -37.50
N GLY A 314 44.08 89.62 -37.10
CA GLY A 314 44.11 91.06 -36.80
C GLY A 314 42.82 91.81 -37.12
N ARG A 315 42.74 93.09 -36.72
CA ARG A 315 41.58 93.95 -37.03
C ARG A 315 41.49 94.21 -38.53
N ALA A 316 40.40 93.75 -39.13
CA ALA A 316 40.10 94.02 -40.53
C ALA A 316 38.58 94.08 -40.75
N GLU A 317 38.17 94.90 -41.70
CA GLU A 317 36.79 95.01 -42.14
C GLU A 317 36.50 93.99 -43.23
N CYS A 318 35.36 93.30 -43.12
CA CYS A 318 34.96 92.31 -44.12
C CYS A 318 34.32 93.00 -45.33
N PHE A 319 34.97 92.90 -46.48
CA PHE A 319 34.56 93.50 -47.75
C PHE A 319 33.13 93.18 -48.20
N PHE A 320 32.59 92.00 -47.84
CA PHE A 320 31.23 91.59 -48.24
C PHE A 320 30.10 92.02 -47.29
N CYS A 321 30.40 92.35 -46.04
CA CYS A 321 29.36 92.65 -45.06
C CYS A 321 29.63 93.91 -44.23
N GLY A 322 30.74 94.62 -44.48
CA GLY A 322 31.12 95.87 -43.82
C GLY A 322 31.37 95.74 -42.32
N ARG A 323 31.38 94.54 -41.74
CA ARG A 323 31.59 94.39 -40.29
C ARG A 323 33.08 94.32 -39.97
N LEU A 324 33.56 95.28 -39.18
CA LEU A 324 34.85 95.23 -38.50
C LEU A 324 34.90 94.03 -37.55
N LYS A 325 35.92 93.20 -37.69
CA LYS A 325 36.22 92.16 -36.70
C LYS A 325 37.23 92.71 -35.71
N GLY A 326 36.91 92.63 -34.41
CA GLY A 326 37.79 93.05 -33.31
C GLY A 326 39.12 92.29 -33.32
N TRP A 327 40.07 92.65 -32.44
CA TRP A 327 41.48 92.24 -32.57
C TRP A 327 41.68 90.72 -32.65
N MET A 328 40.81 89.92 -32.03
CA MET A 328 40.89 88.44 -32.03
C MET A 328 40.24 87.76 -33.24
N GLY A 329 39.93 88.50 -34.32
CA GLY A 329 39.25 87.98 -35.50
C GLY A 329 40.20 87.39 -36.56
N TRP A 330 39.78 86.29 -37.19
CA TRP A 330 40.42 85.70 -38.37
C TRP A 330 39.73 86.18 -39.65
N THR A 331 40.49 86.74 -40.59
CA THR A 331 40.00 87.11 -41.93
C THR A 331 40.80 86.39 -43.01
N ARG A 332 40.19 86.18 -44.17
CA ARG A 332 40.89 85.62 -45.34
C ARG A 332 41.19 86.73 -46.33
N GLU A 333 42.43 86.79 -46.79
CA GLU A 333 42.94 87.83 -47.68
C GLU A 333 43.17 87.26 -49.08
N CYS A 334 42.77 88.01 -50.10
CA CYS A 334 43.02 87.62 -51.48
C CYS A 334 44.50 87.88 -51.83
N PRO A 335 45.27 86.89 -52.31
CA PRO A 335 46.68 87.07 -52.59
C PRO A 335 46.98 87.99 -53.78
N LYS A 336 45.97 88.40 -54.57
CA LYS A 336 46.15 89.23 -55.76
C LYS A 336 45.60 90.66 -55.65
N CYS A 337 44.67 90.93 -54.74
CA CYS A 337 44.02 92.24 -54.65
C CYS A 337 43.76 92.70 -53.22
N GLU A 338 44.39 92.06 -52.22
CA GLU A 338 44.36 92.42 -50.79
C GLU A 338 42.97 92.50 -50.13
N GLY A 339 41.90 92.16 -50.86
CA GLY A 339 40.54 92.15 -50.33
C GLY A 339 40.37 91.15 -49.19
N ARG A 340 39.76 91.58 -48.08
CA ARG A 340 39.57 90.78 -46.87
C ARG A 340 38.12 90.36 -46.68
N ALA A 341 37.88 89.09 -46.42
CA ALA A 341 36.55 88.55 -46.18
C ALA A 341 36.52 87.73 -44.88
N CYS A 342 35.41 87.84 -44.13
CA CYS A 342 35.18 86.93 -43.02
C CYS A 342 34.87 85.52 -43.55
N ILE A 343 35.21 84.51 -42.73
CA ILE A 343 35.09 83.09 -43.10
C ILE A 343 33.68 82.73 -43.57
N LYS A 344 32.63 83.24 -42.89
CA LYS A 344 31.22 82.99 -43.24
C LYS A 344 30.82 83.60 -44.60
N CYS A 345 31.21 84.84 -44.87
CA CYS A 345 30.88 85.50 -46.14
C CYS A 345 31.61 84.84 -47.32
N LYS A 346 32.86 84.42 -47.12
CA LYS A 346 33.59 83.66 -48.15
C LYS A 346 32.92 82.31 -48.45
N ALA A 347 32.54 81.56 -47.42
CA ALA A 347 31.86 80.27 -47.60
C ALA A 347 30.53 80.43 -48.37
N HIS A 348 29.76 81.47 -48.06
CA HIS A 348 28.50 81.77 -48.76
C HIS A 348 28.73 82.18 -50.23
N TYR A 349 29.76 83.00 -50.50
CA TYR A 349 30.12 83.39 -51.87
C TYR A 349 30.57 82.19 -52.73
N VAL A 350 31.37 81.28 -52.17
CA VAL A 350 31.80 80.04 -52.84
C VAL A 350 30.60 79.12 -53.12
N ALA A 351 29.70 78.95 -52.16
CA ALA A 351 28.51 78.11 -52.30
C ALA A 351 27.53 78.64 -53.37
N ASN A 352 27.36 79.97 -53.47
CA ASN A 352 26.50 80.59 -54.49
C ASN A 352 27.08 80.48 -55.91
N ILE A 353 28.41 80.54 -56.05
CA ILE A 353 29.07 80.32 -57.35
C ILE A 353 28.97 78.85 -57.77
N LEU A 354 29.13 77.90 -56.84
CA LEU A 354 28.98 76.47 -57.13
C LEU A 354 27.52 76.08 -57.46
N LYS A 355 26.52 76.67 -56.79
CA LYS A 355 25.10 76.49 -57.15
C LYS A 355 24.75 77.04 -58.54
N LYS A 356 25.38 78.13 -58.98
CA LYS A 356 25.22 78.66 -60.35
C LYS A 356 25.96 77.82 -61.41
N ARG A 357 27.02 77.09 -61.04
CA ARG A 357 27.83 76.26 -61.97
C ARG A 357 27.39 74.79 -62.06
N TYR A 358 26.72 74.26 -61.04
CA TYR A 358 26.27 72.85 -60.96
C TYR A 358 24.75 72.68 -60.78
N GLY A 359 23.96 73.73 -61.00
CA GLY A 359 22.52 73.61 -61.16
C GLY A 359 22.14 72.96 -62.50
N LYS A 360 22.27 71.63 -62.61
CA LYS A 360 21.59 70.75 -63.60
C LYS A 360 22.07 69.31 -63.40
N TYR A 361 21.48 68.57 -62.47
CA TYR A 361 21.26 67.13 -62.68
C TYR A 361 19.97 66.72 -61.97
N ARG A 362 19.07 66.24 -62.81
CA ARG A 362 17.69 65.81 -62.59
C ARG A 362 17.68 64.29 -62.76
N ARG A 363 16.62 63.66 -62.22
CA ARG A 363 16.20 62.24 -62.37
C ARG A 363 16.90 61.31 -61.36
N GLY A 364 16.22 60.41 -60.66
CA GLY A 364 14.90 59.81 -60.89
C GLY A 364 15.05 58.29 -60.98
N ARG A 365 14.11 57.60 -60.33
CA ARG A 365 13.82 56.16 -60.32
C ARG A 365 14.49 55.27 -59.26
N ARG A 366 13.56 54.60 -58.56
CA ARG A 366 13.50 53.20 -58.13
C ARG A 366 14.39 52.77 -56.99
#